data_AF-S5Y830-F1
#
_entry.id   AF-S5Y830-F1
#
_cell.length_a   1.000
_cell.length_b   1.000
_cell.length_c   1.000
_cell.angle_alpha   90.00
_cell.angle_beta   90.00
_cell.angle_gamma   90.00
#
_symmetry.space_group_name_H-M   'P 1'
#
loop_
_entity.id
_entity.type
_entity.pdbx_description
1 polymer ?
#
loop_
_entity_poly.entity_id
_entity_poly.type
_entity_poly.pdbx_seq_one_letter_code
_entity_poly.pdbx_strand_id
1 'polypeptide(L)'
;MAEHKVYTLLVELGRKEGDGLPEDATGGAMLIYASGVDQDEAVRETVAILKQAGLNPVEVTGHGSIEERLAEGHEIPEEERELMERALAENSVIVVQTEPLYGPLEQDDDEDDDEA
;
A
#
# COMPACT_ATOMS: atom_id res chain seq x y z
N MET A 1 11.90 8.53 22.46
CA MET A 1 10.76 7.87 21.79
C MET A 1 10.84 8.31 20.34
N ALA A 2 10.87 7.37 19.40
CA ALA A 2 10.83 7.75 17.98
C ALA A 2 9.46 8.36 17.70
N GLU A 3 9.44 9.50 17.01
CA GLU A 3 8.20 10.19 16.65
C GLU A 3 7.56 9.43 15.48
N HIS A 4 6.29 9.07 15.60
CA HIS A 4 5.57 8.45 14.49
C HIS A 4 5.46 9.46 13.35
N LYS A 5 5.55 8.95 12.13
CA LYS A 5 5.30 9.67 10.88
C LYS A 5 4.21 8.96 10.11
N VAL A 6 3.70 9.63 9.08
CA VAL A 6 2.74 9.07 8.14
C VAL A 6 3.45 8.78 6.84
N TYR A 7 3.32 7.56 6.38
CA TYR A 7 3.89 7.06 5.13
C TYR A 7 2.79 6.84 4.11
N THR A 8 3.08 7.18 2.86
CA THR A 8 2.25 6.76 1.73
C THR A 8 2.73 5.40 1.26
N LEU A 9 1.85 4.41 1.25
CA LEU A 9 2.10 3.05 0.79
C LEU A 9 1.18 2.72 -0.38
N LEU A 10 1.74 2.14 -1.43
CA LEU A 10 0.98 1.46 -2.47
C LEU A 10 1.04 -0.03 -2.19
N VAL A 11 -0.11 -0.68 -2.11
CA VAL A 11 -0.22 -2.12 -1.83
C VAL A 11 -0.88 -2.80 -3.00
N GLU A 12 -0.20 -3.79 -3.57
CA GLU A 12 -0.81 -4.72 -4.51
C GLU A 12 -1.39 -5.91 -3.77
N LEU A 13 -2.61 -6.27 -4.15
CA LEU A 13 -3.37 -7.38 -3.62
C LEU A 13 -3.49 -8.46 -4.68
N GLY A 14 -3.21 -9.69 -4.29
CA GLY A 14 -3.57 -10.87 -5.08
C GLY A 14 -5.03 -11.26 -4.83
N ARG A 15 -5.64 -11.93 -5.80
CA ARG A 15 -7.00 -12.48 -5.65
C ARG A 15 -7.05 -13.52 -4.53
N LYS A 16 -8.11 -13.45 -3.71
CA LYS A 16 -8.40 -14.42 -2.64
C LYS A 16 -9.91 -14.56 -2.43
N GLU A 17 -10.34 -15.75 -2.02
CA GLU A 17 -11.75 -15.97 -1.68
C GLU A 17 -12.19 -15.04 -0.53
N GLY A 18 -13.26 -14.27 -0.78
CA GLY A 18 -13.82 -13.35 0.22
C GLY A 18 -13.05 -12.04 0.39
N ASP A 19 -12.15 -11.67 -0.54
CA ASP A 19 -11.40 -10.41 -0.50
C ASP A 19 -12.23 -9.15 -0.83
N GLY A 20 -13.47 -9.32 -1.29
CA GLY A 20 -14.36 -8.21 -1.64
C GLY A 20 -14.05 -7.55 -3.00
N LEU A 21 -13.08 -8.05 -3.77
CA LEU A 21 -12.80 -7.57 -5.12
C LEU A 21 -13.86 -8.09 -6.11
N PRO A 22 -14.17 -7.33 -7.20
CA PRO A 22 -15.10 -7.76 -8.26
C PRO A 22 -14.78 -9.14 -8.82
N GLU A 23 -15.78 -9.87 -9.32
CA GLU A 23 -15.64 -11.27 -9.75
C GLU A 23 -14.52 -11.50 -10.77
N ASP A 24 -14.41 -10.65 -11.79
CA ASP A 24 -13.41 -10.71 -12.86
C ASP A 24 -12.04 -10.11 -12.50
N ALA A 25 -11.87 -9.59 -11.28
CA ALA A 25 -10.60 -9.00 -10.86
C ALA A 25 -9.56 -10.10 -10.54
N THR A 26 -8.33 -9.92 -11.04
CA THR A 26 -7.17 -10.78 -10.74
C THR A 26 -6.39 -10.30 -9.52
N GLY A 27 -6.68 -9.09 -9.06
CA GLY A 27 -6.07 -8.47 -7.89
C GLY A 27 -6.61 -7.05 -7.67
N GLY A 28 -5.90 -6.26 -6.89
CA GLY A 28 -6.24 -4.85 -6.67
C GLY A 28 -5.02 -4.05 -6.25
N ALA A 29 -5.03 -2.75 -6.52
CA ALA A 29 -4.08 -1.80 -5.98
C ALA A 29 -4.77 -0.94 -4.91
N MET A 30 -4.09 -0.69 -3.80
CA MET A 30 -4.58 0.15 -2.72
C MET A 30 -3.57 1.24 -2.38
N LEU A 31 -4.03 2.49 -2.40
CA LEU A 31 -3.27 3.61 -1.82
C LEU A 31 -3.62 3.71 -0.33
N ILE A 32 -2.61 3.69 0.51
CA ILE A 32 -2.73 3.65 1.97
C ILE A 32 -1.88 4.74 2.61
N TYR A 33 -2.45 5.40 3.63
CA TYR A 33 -1.67 6.17 4.60
C TYR A 33 -1.55 5.37 5.89
N ALA A 34 -0.31 5.10 6.28
CA ALA A 34 0.00 4.29 7.46
C ALA A 34 0.92 5.06 8.40
N SER A 35 0.59 5.07 9.69
CA SER A 35 1.49 5.58 10.72
C SER A 35 2.54 4.55 11.11
N GLY A 36 3.77 5.01 11.38
CA GLY A 36 4.84 4.17 11.94
C GLY A 36 6.03 5.02 12.40
N VAL A 37 6.92 4.44 13.20
CA VAL A 37 8.20 5.06 13.62
C VAL A 37 9.20 5.13 12.47
N ASP A 38 9.11 4.17 11.55
CA ASP A 38 9.85 4.09 10.31
C ASP A 38 8.98 3.44 9.23
N GLN A 39 9.45 3.49 7.98
CA GLN A 39 8.69 2.96 6.85
C GLN A 39 8.53 1.43 6.92
N ASP A 40 9.55 0.71 7.39
CA ASP A 40 9.50 -0.75 7.51
C ASP A 40 8.45 -1.19 8.54
N GLU A 41 8.31 -0.47 9.65
CA GLU A 41 7.25 -0.69 10.63
C GLU A 41 5.87 -0.43 10.00
N ALA A 42 5.69 0.71 9.32
CA ALA A 42 4.42 1.02 8.66
C ALA A 42 4.02 -0.06 7.64
N VAL A 43 4.99 -0.60 6.87
CA VAL A 43 4.79 -1.73 5.95
C VAL A 43 4.39 -2.99 6.70
N ARG A 44 5.14 -3.38 7.74
CA ARG A 44 4.84 -4.60 8.52
C ARG A 44 3.45 -4.57 9.14
N GLU A 45 3.08 -3.46 9.77
CA GLU A 45 1.77 -3.29 10.40
C GLU A 45 0.63 -3.28 9.37
N THR A 46 0.84 -2.60 8.23
CA THR A 46 -0.13 -2.60 7.12
C THR A 46 -0.37 -4.03 6.62
N VAL A 47 0.69 -4.79 6.36
CA VAL A 47 0.57 -6.19 5.92
C VAL A 47 -0.17 -7.05 6.96
N ALA A 48 0.13 -6.86 8.24
CA ALA A 48 -0.53 -7.60 9.33
C ALA A 48 -2.03 -7.30 9.38
N ILE A 49 -2.43 -6.03 9.31
CA ILE A 49 -3.83 -5.58 9.34
C ILE A 49 -4.60 -6.09 8.11
N LEU A 50 -4.03 -5.96 6.91
CA LEU A 50 -4.69 -6.43 5.68
C LEU A 50 -4.91 -7.95 5.70
N LYS A 51 -3.93 -8.72 6.20
CA LYS A 51 -4.08 -10.18 6.37
C LYS A 51 -5.15 -10.54 7.39
N GLN A 52 -5.23 -9.81 8.50
CA GLN A 52 -6.30 -9.98 9.50
C GLN A 52 -7.68 -9.64 8.92
N ALA A 53 -7.76 -8.65 8.02
CA ALA A 53 -8.97 -8.29 7.29
C ALA A 53 -9.34 -9.30 6.17
N GLY A 54 -8.56 -10.37 5.99
CA GLY A 54 -8.84 -11.40 5.01
C GLY A 54 -8.30 -11.11 3.61
N LEU A 55 -7.58 -10.01 3.39
CA LEU A 55 -6.96 -9.65 2.11
C LEU A 55 -5.63 -10.40 1.89
N ASN A 56 -5.10 -10.32 0.67
CA ASN A 56 -3.84 -10.97 0.28
C ASN A 56 -2.83 -9.95 -0.27
N PRO A 57 -2.11 -9.20 0.58
CA PRO A 57 -1.06 -8.29 0.12
C PRO A 57 0.10 -9.08 -0.50
N VAL A 58 0.41 -8.76 -1.76
CA VAL A 58 1.46 -9.38 -2.58
C VAL A 58 2.72 -8.53 -2.54
N GLU A 59 2.60 -7.24 -2.89
CA GLU A 59 3.70 -6.28 -2.85
C GLU A 59 3.29 -5.02 -2.09
N VAL A 60 4.24 -4.41 -1.39
CA VAL A 60 4.07 -3.11 -0.74
C VAL A 60 5.21 -2.20 -1.14
N THR A 61 4.87 -1.10 -1.81
CA THR A 61 5.80 -0.06 -2.22
C THR A 61 5.63 1.17 -1.32
N GLY A 62 6.72 1.68 -0.77
CA GLY A 62 6.70 2.87 0.06
C GLY A 62 7.09 4.13 -0.71
N HIS A 63 6.25 5.17 -0.67
CA HIS A 63 6.48 6.47 -1.33
C HIS A 63 6.98 7.57 -0.37
N GLY A 64 7.63 7.18 0.72
CA GLY A 64 8.17 8.09 1.73
C GLY A 64 7.13 8.66 2.69
N SER A 65 7.60 9.47 3.63
CA SER A 65 6.78 10.19 4.60
C SER A 65 6.18 11.47 4.03
N ILE A 66 5.15 12.00 4.70
CA ILE A 66 4.56 13.30 4.35
C ILE A 66 5.62 14.42 4.27
N GLU A 67 6.58 14.44 5.20
CA GLU A 67 7.65 15.44 5.25
C GLU A 67 8.57 15.34 4.04
N GLU A 68 8.93 14.12 3.64
CA GLU A 68 9.77 13.88 2.46
C GLU A 68 9.05 14.32 1.18
N ARG A 69 7.77 13.95 1.02
CA ARG A 69 6.98 14.36 -0.15
C ARG A 69 6.86 15.88 -0.26
N LEU A 70 6.62 16.57 0.86
CA LEU A 70 6.58 18.03 0.89
C LEU A 70 7.96 18.65 0.57
N ALA A 71 9.05 18.04 1.05
CA ALA A 71 10.42 18.48 0.75
C ALA A 71 10.80 18.29 -0.73
N GLU A 72 10.26 17.26 -1.39
CA GLU A 72 10.40 17.03 -2.83
C GLU A 72 9.52 17.97 -3.68
N GLY A 73 8.68 18.79 -3.05
CA GLY A 73 7.81 19.75 -3.71
C GLY A 73 6.50 19.16 -4.21
N HIS A 74 6.09 17.98 -3.72
CA HIS A 74 4.78 17.43 -4.00
C HIS A 74 3.68 18.23 -3.30
N GLU A 75 2.67 18.63 -4.06
CA GLU A 75 1.47 19.24 -3.49
C GLU A 75 0.57 18.13 -2.93
N ILE A 76 0.22 18.23 -1.66
CA ILE A 76 -0.70 17.30 -0.99
C ILE A 76 -1.99 18.08 -0.68
N PRO A 77 -3.11 17.78 -1.35
CA PRO A 77 -4.41 18.39 -1.11
C PRO A 77 -4.80 18.34 0.37
N GLU A 78 -5.61 19.31 0.81
CA GLU A 78 -6.06 19.40 2.21
C GLU A 78 -6.77 18.12 2.67
N GLU A 79 -7.62 17.53 1.84
CA GLU A 79 -8.34 16.29 2.15
C GLU A 79 -7.37 15.10 2.38
N GLU A 80 -6.31 14.98 1.57
CA GLU A 80 -5.27 13.95 1.79
C GLU A 80 -4.51 14.22 3.09
N ARG A 81 -4.21 15.50 3.41
CA ARG A 81 -3.54 15.87 4.67
C ARG A 81 -4.39 15.53 5.88
N GLU A 82 -5.70 15.77 5.85
CA GLU A 82 -6.61 15.41 6.94
C GLU A 82 -6.63 13.89 7.18
N LEU A 83 -6.63 13.09 6.10
CA LEU A 83 -6.52 11.64 6.21
C LEU A 83 -5.17 11.21 6.81
N MET A 84 -4.06 11.84 6.37
CA MET A 84 -2.74 11.56 6.94
C MET A 84 -2.67 11.93 8.43
N GLU A 85 -3.16 13.11 8.81
CA GLU A 85 -3.20 13.55 10.21
C GLU A 85 -4.04 12.59 11.07
N ARG A 86 -5.16 12.08 10.54
CA ARG A 86 -5.96 11.06 11.23
C ARG A 86 -5.21 9.73 11.37
N ALA A 87 -4.50 9.28 10.32
CA ALA A 87 -3.67 8.08 10.40
C ALA A 87 -2.64 8.18 11.54
N LEU A 88 -2.00 9.34 11.64
CA LEU A 88 -1.02 9.63 12.70
C LEU A 88 -1.65 9.67 14.10
N ALA A 89 -2.74 10.41 14.25
CA ALA A 89 -3.39 10.65 15.54
C ALA A 89 -3.99 9.38 16.15
N GLU A 90 -4.48 8.48 15.29
CA GLU A 90 -5.15 7.24 15.72
C GLU A 90 -4.22 6.02 15.70
N ASN A 91 -2.96 6.19 15.28
CA ASN A 91 -2.02 5.10 15.02
C ASN A 91 -2.65 4.01 14.12
N SER A 92 -3.13 4.43 12.96
CA SER A 92 -4.00 3.62 12.10
C SER A 92 -3.51 3.52 10.65
N VAL A 93 -4.09 2.56 9.94
CA VAL A 93 -3.91 2.33 8.50
C VAL A 93 -5.19 2.75 7.80
N ILE A 94 -5.10 3.78 6.95
CA ILE A 94 -6.24 4.34 6.23
C ILE A 94 -6.11 4.00 4.75
N VAL A 95 -7.11 3.29 4.22
CA VAL A 95 -7.24 3.04 2.78
C VAL A 95 -7.87 4.29 2.13
N VAL A 96 -7.14 4.88 1.20
CA VAL A 96 -7.50 6.13 0.50
C VAL A 96 -8.23 5.83 -0.79
N GLN A 97 -7.66 4.92 -1.57
CA GLN A 97 -8.19 4.49 -2.85
C GLN A 97 -8.00 2.99 -3.01
N THR A 98 -8.95 2.34 -3.68
CA THR A 98 -8.84 0.93 -4.08
C THR A 98 -9.22 0.83 -5.54
N GLU A 99 -8.33 0.25 -6.34
CA GLU A 99 -8.52 0.05 -7.78
C GLU A 99 -8.41 -1.45 -8.09
N PRO A 100 -9.49 -2.09 -8.57
CA PRO A 100 -9.42 -3.47 -9.01
C PRO A 100 -8.52 -3.61 -10.24
N LEU A 101 -7.69 -4.66 -10.27
CA LEU A 101 -6.84 -5.01 -11.40
C LEU A 101 -7.47 -6.14 -12.21
N TYR A 102 -7.39 -6.05 -13.53
CA TYR A 102 -7.97 -6.99 -14.48
C TYR A 102 -6.92 -7.42 -15.51
N GLY A 103 -6.96 -8.69 -15.91
CA GLY A 103 -6.03 -9.26 -16.89
C GLY A 103 -4.86 -10.03 -16.26
N PRO A 104 -4.05 -10.71 -17.09
CA PRO A 104 -2.88 -11.43 -16.61
C PRO A 104 -1.86 -10.42 -16.07
N LEU A 105 -1.40 -10.64 -14.83
CA LEU A 105 -0.11 -10.11 -14.41
C LEU A 105 0.89 -10.73 -15.39
N GLU A 106 1.56 -9.92 -16.21
CA GLU A 106 2.72 -10.39 -16.96
C GLU A 106 3.75 -10.80 -15.91
N GLN A 107 3.77 -12.08 -15.55
CA GLN A 107 4.93 -12.69 -14.95
C GLN A 107 5.96 -12.69 -16.07
N ASP A 108 6.98 -11.85 -15.96
CA ASP A 108 8.25 -12.04 -16.66
C ASP A 108 8.84 -13.37 -16.15
N ASP A 109 8.28 -14.49 -16.61
CA ASP A 109 8.98 -15.77 -16.66
C ASP A 109 10.08 -15.58 -17.72
N ASP A 110 11.25 -15.10 -17.28
CA ASP A 110 12.51 -15.22 -18.01
C ASP A 110 12.81 -16.73 -18.22
N GLU A 111 12.10 -17.35 -19.17
CA GLU A 111 12.40 -18.67 -19.72
C GLU A 111 13.60 -18.56 -20.66
N ASP A 112 14.71 -19.17 -20.21
CA ASP A 112 15.70 -19.91 -20.99
C ASP A 112 16.48 -19.16 -22.10
N ASP A 113 17.64 -18.62 -21.71
CA ASP A 113 18.81 -18.58 -22.61
C ASP A 113 19.79 -19.70 -22.20
N ASP A 114 19.39 -20.95 -22.44
CA ASP A 114 20.31 -22.10 -22.47
C ASP A 114 20.97 -22.09 -23.87
N GLU A 115 22.05 -21.32 -24.01
CA GLU A 115 22.84 -21.24 -25.25
C GLU A 115 23.58 -22.58 -25.45
N ALA A 116 23.14 -23.35 -26.45
CA ALA A 116 23.70 -24.64 -26.89
C ALA A 116 24.86 -24.50 -27.89
#